data_AF-A0A8C0IYN1-F1
#
_entry.id   AF-A0A8C0IYN1-F1
#
_cell.length_a   1.000
_cell.length_b   1.000
_cell.length_c   1.000
_cell.angle_alpha   90.00
_cell.angle_beta   90.00
_cell.angle_gamma   90.00
#
_symmetry.space_group_name_H-M   'P 1'
#
loop_
_entity.id
_entity.type
_entity.pdbx_description
1 polymer ?
#
loop_
_entity_poly.entity_id
_entity_poly.type
_entity_poly.pdbx_seq_one_letter_code
_entity_poly.pdbx_strand_id
1 'polypeptide(L)'
;PVGSLGRVAHLFSSILDHLKISPRPELPDSVVDGEDPCFLGKDSGVKCTSYSLLWYYRVDTGSCNRFWYGGCGGNANRFNSEQDCIRVCIDRSTWGSLRDNPDFYFHRENAGPCHSFALKWFFNKTQPARCTPFWYGGCEGNRNRFETQELCESTCLPLAGQMLLQQSAGESLQADESSMRVPIFFASAVSRSQSWRNLLKCKIIFF
;
A
#
# COMPACT_ATOMS: atom_id res chain seq x y z
N PRO A 1 36.14 -34.92 41.85
CA PRO A 1 36.40 -33.85 40.87
C PRO A 1 35.17 -33.64 39.94
N VAL A 2 34.36 -32.64 40.24
CA VAL A 2 33.28 -32.15 39.36
C VAL A 2 33.37 -30.63 39.40
N GLY A 3 33.49 -29.97 38.24
CA GLY A 3 33.67 -28.53 38.17
C GLY A 3 33.35 -27.97 36.79
N SER A 4 33.03 -26.67 36.77
CA SER A 4 32.88 -25.85 35.55
C SER A 4 31.63 -26.05 34.66
N LEU A 5 30.43 -26.07 35.26
CA LEU A 5 29.19 -25.68 34.54
C LEU A 5 28.39 -24.54 35.21
N GLY A 6 28.72 -24.15 36.46
CA GLY A 6 27.93 -23.18 37.24
C GLY A 6 28.25 -21.69 37.04
N ARG A 7 29.09 -21.30 36.08
CA ARG A 7 29.53 -19.87 35.93
C ARG A 7 29.00 -19.13 34.70
N VAL A 8 28.32 -19.79 33.77
CA VAL A 8 27.72 -19.11 32.59
C VAL A 8 26.29 -18.62 32.87
N ALA A 9 25.54 -19.33 33.72
CA ALA A 9 24.14 -19.00 34.04
C ALA A 9 23.97 -17.63 34.74
N HIS A 10 24.94 -17.19 35.54
CA HIS A 10 24.83 -15.95 36.32
C HIS A 10 25.07 -14.66 35.51
N LEU A 11 25.71 -14.73 34.33
CA LEU A 11 26.00 -13.55 33.51
C LEU A 11 24.83 -13.14 32.59
N PHE A 12 23.95 -14.08 32.21
CA PHE A 12 22.75 -13.76 31.43
C PHE A 12 21.62 -13.13 32.29
N SER A 13 21.58 -13.44 33.59
CA SER A 13 20.58 -12.86 34.51
C SER A 13 20.72 -11.34 34.67
N SER A 14 21.94 -10.78 34.58
CA SER A 14 22.21 -9.37 34.89
C SER A 14 21.90 -8.39 33.76
N ILE A 15 21.64 -8.88 32.53
CA ILE A 15 21.39 -8.02 31.36
C ILE A 15 19.89 -7.74 31.18
N LEU A 16 19.02 -8.65 31.65
CA LEU A 16 17.56 -8.51 31.54
C LEU A 16 17.00 -7.48 32.54
N ASP A 17 17.59 -7.33 33.74
CA ASP A 17 17.10 -6.41 34.78
C ASP A 17 17.30 -4.91 34.45
N HIS A 18 18.17 -4.59 33.50
CA HIS A 18 18.40 -3.21 33.04
C HIS A 18 17.56 -2.82 31.81
N LEU A 19 17.06 -3.80 31.06
CA LEU A 19 16.06 -3.56 30.03
C LEU A 19 14.69 -3.48 30.70
N LYS A 20 14.39 -2.30 31.26
CA LYS A 20 13.02 -1.90 31.67
C LYS A 20 12.13 -1.75 30.44
N ILE A 21 11.86 -2.87 29.77
CA ILE A 21 10.72 -3.04 28.89
C ILE A 21 9.52 -3.08 29.82
N SER A 22 9.04 -1.89 30.19
CA SER A 22 7.71 -1.73 30.74
C SER A 22 6.75 -2.48 29.83
N PRO A 23 5.87 -3.36 30.36
CA PRO A 23 4.91 -4.07 29.53
C PRO A 23 4.21 -3.10 28.58
N ARG A 24 4.04 -3.52 27.32
CA ARG A 24 3.16 -2.80 26.39
C ARG A 24 1.85 -2.57 27.15
N PRO A 25 1.36 -1.32 27.30
CA PRO A 25 0.11 -1.09 28.00
C PRO A 25 -0.96 -1.95 27.32
N GLU A 26 -1.59 -2.81 28.11
CA GLU A 26 -2.65 -3.68 27.62
C GLU A 26 -3.74 -2.77 27.04
N LEU A 27 -3.94 -2.88 25.73
CA LEU A 27 -4.96 -2.10 25.04
C LEU A 27 -6.30 -2.63 25.58
N PRO A 28 -7.16 -1.80 26.19
CA PRO A 28 -8.33 -2.31 26.89
C PRO A 28 -9.22 -3.13 25.95
N ASP A 29 -9.59 -4.34 26.38
CA ASP A 29 -10.39 -5.34 25.63
C ASP A 29 -11.86 -4.91 25.40
N SER A 30 -12.14 -3.61 25.35
CA SER A 30 -13.40 -3.03 24.89
C SER A 30 -13.20 -2.45 23.49
N VAL A 31 -13.18 -3.33 22.48
CA VAL A 31 -13.72 -2.94 21.17
C VAL A 31 -15.19 -2.65 21.41
N VAL A 32 -15.52 -1.38 21.63
CA VAL A 32 -16.90 -0.91 21.66
C VAL A 32 -17.49 -1.23 20.29
N ASP A 33 -18.69 -1.83 20.26
CA ASP A 33 -19.48 -2.09 19.05
C ASP A 33 -19.97 -0.78 18.39
N GLY A 34 -19.02 0.03 17.93
CA GLY A 34 -19.21 1.17 17.07
C GLY A 34 -18.66 0.81 15.69
N GLU A 35 -19.54 0.80 14.70
CA GLU A 35 -19.18 0.63 13.29
C GLU A 35 -18.06 1.62 12.91
N ASP A 36 -16.95 1.14 12.34
CA ASP A 36 -15.75 1.96 12.18
C ASP A 36 -16.10 3.20 11.33
N PRO A 37 -15.87 4.43 11.84
CA PRO A 37 -16.24 5.67 11.18
C PRO A 37 -15.79 5.77 9.73
N CYS A 38 -14.71 5.11 9.38
CA CYS A 38 -14.07 5.20 8.08
C CYS A 38 -14.76 4.38 7.00
N PHE A 39 -15.72 3.50 7.35
CA PHE A 39 -16.58 2.80 6.37
C PHE A 39 -17.99 3.39 6.25
N LEU A 40 -18.38 4.27 7.18
CA LEU A 40 -19.68 4.93 7.18
C LEU A 40 -19.76 6.01 6.06
N GLY A 41 -20.94 6.17 5.46
CA GLY A 41 -21.20 7.26 4.51
C GLY A 41 -21.24 8.65 5.17
N LYS A 42 -21.16 9.71 4.37
CA LYS A 42 -21.40 11.09 4.85
C LYS A 42 -22.84 11.26 5.31
N ASP A 43 -23.04 11.61 6.57
CA ASP A 43 -24.37 11.92 7.10
C ASP A 43 -24.43 13.33 7.72
N SER A 44 -25.15 14.23 7.03
CA SER A 44 -25.41 15.60 7.49
C SER A 44 -26.31 15.68 8.72
N GLY A 45 -26.92 14.57 9.14
CA GLY A 45 -27.88 14.51 10.23
C GLY A 45 -29.19 15.23 9.90
N VAL A 46 -29.98 15.49 10.94
CA VAL A 46 -31.22 16.25 10.81
C VAL A 46 -30.91 17.75 10.89
N LYS A 47 -31.69 18.56 10.17
CA LYS A 47 -31.67 20.02 10.31
C LYS A 47 -32.29 20.42 11.66
N CYS A 48 -31.47 20.49 12.70
CA CYS A 48 -31.86 21.11 13.97
C CYS A 48 -31.68 22.64 13.85
N THR A 49 -30.65 23.22 14.48
CA THR A 49 -30.47 24.69 14.55
C THR A 49 -29.01 25.15 14.45
N SER A 50 -28.03 24.27 14.68
CA SER A 50 -26.61 24.63 14.72
C SER A 50 -25.86 24.03 13.54
N TYR A 51 -25.69 24.82 12.47
CA TYR A 51 -24.89 24.40 11.32
C TYR A 51 -23.40 24.49 11.64
N SER A 52 -22.67 23.42 11.38
CA SER A 52 -21.20 23.39 11.54
C SER A 52 -20.54 22.79 10.30
N LEU A 53 -19.44 23.40 9.85
CA LEU A 53 -18.60 22.86 8.79
C LEU A 53 -17.63 21.87 9.42
N LEU A 54 -17.81 20.58 9.14
CA LEU A 54 -17.05 19.48 9.71
C LEU A 54 -16.42 18.64 8.58
N TRP A 55 -15.63 17.64 8.94
CA TRP A 55 -14.91 16.79 8.00
C TRP A 55 -15.42 15.35 8.04
N TYR A 56 -15.42 14.67 6.90
CA TYR A 56 -15.72 13.25 6.79
C TYR A 56 -14.73 12.58 5.85
N TYR A 57 -14.49 11.28 6.06
CA TYR A 57 -13.65 10.45 5.22
C TYR A 57 -14.44 9.89 4.03
N ARG A 58 -13.86 10.03 2.83
CA ARG A 58 -14.33 9.43 1.59
C ARG A 58 -13.52 8.18 1.28
N VAL A 59 -14.16 7.03 1.32
CA VAL A 59 -13.56 5.74 0.94
C VAL A 59 -13.16 5.74 -0.55
N ASP A 60 -13.96 6.36 -1.42
CA ASP A 60 -13.79 6.32 -2.87
C ASP A 60 -12.59 7.11 -3.40
N THR A 61 -12.20 8.18 -2.70
CA THR A 61 -11.04 9.02 -3.01
C THR A 61 -9.92 8.92 -1.98
N GLY A 62 -10.13 8.14 -0.91
CA GLY A 62 -9.23 8.02 0.25
C GLY A 62 -8.96 9.34 0.96
N SER A 63 -9.87 10.31 0.87
CA SER A 63 -9.63 11.71 1.25
C SER A 63 -10.56 12.21 2.34
N CYS A 64 -10.12 13.23 3.07
CA CYS A 64 -10.95 13.94 4.03
C CYS A 64 -11.57 15.18 3.37
N ASN A 65 -12.90 15.24 3.34
CA ASN A 65 -13.66 16.30 2.69
C ASN A 65 -14.52 17.06 3.71
N ARG A 66 -14.83 18.32 3.44
CA ARG A 66 -15.68 19.15 4.31
C ARG A 66 -17.16 18.92 3.98
N PHE A 67 -18.03 19.03 4.97
CA PHE A 67 -19.47 18.99 4.79
C PHE A 67 -20.21 19.81 5.87
N TRP A 68 -21.44 20.21 5.55
CA TRP A 68 -22.34 20.83 6.51
C TRP A 68 -23.07 19.77 7.33
N TYR A 69 -22.89 19.83 8.65
CA TYR A 69 -23.66 19.07 9.63
C TYR A 69 -24.79 19.95 10.19
N GLY A 70 -26.00 19.40 10.34
CA GLY A 70 -27.21 20.11 10.80
C GLY A 70 -27.32 20.28 12.32
N GLY A 71 -26.33 19.79 13.08
CA GLY A 71 -26.22 19.97 14.54
C GLY A 71 -26.84 18.86 15.39
N CYS A 72 -27.50 17.86 14.79
CA CYS A 72 -28.08 16.73 15.51
C CYS A 72 -28.17 15.46 14.66
N GLY A 73 -28.16 14.29 15.31
CA GLY A 73 -28.11 13.00 14.62
C GLY A 73 -26.81 12.82 13.84
N GLY A 74 -26.90 12.25 12.65
CA GLY A 74 -25.73 11.88 11.85
C GLY A 74 -25.05 10.62 12.38
N ASN A 75 -23.90 10.29 11.81
CA ASN A 75 -23.09 9.14 12.22
C ASN A 75 -21.68 9.55 12.68
N ALA A 76 -20.80 8.58 12.94
CA ALA A 76 -19.47 8.79 13.49
C ALA A 76 -18.42 9.27 12.47
N ASN A 77 -18.70 9.26 11.17
CA ASN A 77 -17.80 9.79 10.12
C ASN A 77 -17.85 11.32 10.08
N ARG A 78 -17.42 11.93 11.19
CA ARG A 78 -17.58 13.37 11.46
C ARG A 78 -16.50 13.85 12.41
N PHE A 79 -15.56 14.63 11.87
CA PHE A 79 -14.36 15.11 12.55
C PHE A 79 -14.32 16.64 12.56
N ASN A 80 -13.71 17.24 13.59
CA ASN A 80 -13.62 18.70 13.73
C ASN A 80 -12.52 19.31 12.85
N SER A 81 -11.52 18.53 12.45
CA SER A 81 -10.39 18.97 11.62
C SER A 81 -10.07 17.97 10.50
N GLU A 82 -9.36 18.43 9.47
CA GLU A 82 -8.81 17.55 8.42
C GLU A 82 -7.83 16.55 9.06
N GLN A 83 -6.99 17.03 9.98
CA GLN A 83 -5.98 16.26 10.68
C GLN A 83 -6.59 15.14 11.55
N ASP A 84 -7.73 15.37 12.20
CA ASP A 84 -8.43 14.32 12.94
C ASP A 84 -8.98 13.23 12.02
N CYS A 85 -9.57 13.63 10.88
CA CYS A 85 -10.04 12.69 9.88
C CYS A 85 -8.88 11.87 9.27
N ILE A 86 -7.76 12.52 8.94
CA ILE A 86 -6.53 11.87 8.47
C ILE A 86 -6.03 10.88 9.54
N ARG A 87 -5.85 11.33 10.77
CA ARG A 87 -5.35 10.51 11.87
C ARG A 87 -6.20 9.27 12.14
N VAL A 88 -7.53 9.38 12.04
CA VAL A 88 -8.46 8.27 12.31
C VAL A 88 -8.63 7.34 11.09
N CYS A 89 -8.73 7.86 9.87
CA CYS A 89 -9.07 7.06 8.69
C CYS A 89 -7.95 6.81 7.68
N ILE A 90 -6.80 7.47 7.87
CA ILE A 90 -5.62 7.36 7.01
C ILE A 90 -4.43 6.84 7.83
N ASP A 91 -4.12 7.46 8.97
CA ASP A 91 -2.91 7.09 9.71
C ASP A 91 -3.05 5.77 10.47
N ARG A 92 -4.24 5.45 11.02
CA ARG A 92 -4.56 4.11 11.56
C ARG A 92 -4.28 2.99 10.56
N SER A 93 -4.31 3.28 9.26
CA SER A 93 -4.11 2.29 8.22
C SER A 93 -2.65 2.21 7.72
N THR A 94 -1.72 3.04 8.20
CA THR A 94 -0.29 2.98 7.79
C THR A 94 0.41 1.66 8.12
N TRP A 95 -0.09 0.87 9.08
CA TRP A 95 0.45 -0.47 9.41
C TRP A 95 -0.32 -1.64 8.77
N GLY A 96 -1.41 -1.36 8.02
CA GLY A 96 -2.24 -2.37 7.33
C GLY A 96 -2.42 -2.06 5.84
N SER A 97 -2.98 -0.89 5.51
CA SER A 97 -3.40 -0.46 4.17
C SER A 97 -2.28 -0.17 3.17
N LEU A 98 -1.00 -0.13 3.57
CA LEU A 98 0.10 -0.23 2.59
C LEU A 98 0.11 -1.59 1.87
N ARG A 99 -0.55 -2.62 2.45
CA ARG A 99 -0.77 -3.92 1.82
C ARG A 99 -2.10 -4.02 1.07
N ASP A 100 -3.12 -3.28 1.50
CA ASP A 100 -4.50 -3.49 1.04
C ASP A 100 -4.90 -2.62 -0.16
N ASN A 101 -4.38 -1.39 -0.30
CA ASN A 101 -4.59 -0.58 -1.50
C ASN A 101 -3.53 0.52 -1.72
N PRO A 102 -2.49 0.27 -2.56
CA PRO A 102 -1.47 1.28 -2.87
C PRO A 102 -1.98 2.44 -3.75
N ASP A 103 -3.09 2.30 -4.47
CA ASP A 103 -3.52 3.31 -5.46
C ASP A 103 -3.88 4.68 -4.84
N PHE A 104 -4.15 4.75 -3.54
CA PHE A 104 -4.46 6.03 -2.87
C PHE A 104 -3.32 7.05 -2.92
N TYR A 105 -2.06 6.60 -2.95
CA TYR A 105 -0.88 7.47 -3.14
C TYR A 105 -0.55 7.72 -4.63
N PHE A 106 -1.27 7.06 -5.54
CA PHE A 106 -1.04 7.06 -6.98
C PHE A 106 -2.24 7.55 -7.80
N HIS A 107 -3.21 8.22 -7.15
CA HIS A 107 -4.21 9.02 -7.83
C HIS A 107 -3.60 10.26 -8.51
N ARG A 108 -4.33 10.85 -9.46
CA ARG A 108 -3.94 12.10 -10.12
C ARG A 108 -3.92 13.26 -9.12
N GLU A 109 -3.25 14.35 -9.46
CA GLU A 109 -3.38 15.63 -8.76
C GLU A 109 -4.86 16.05 -8.65
N ASN A 110 -5.23 16.65 -7.52
CA ASN A 110 -6.58 17.14 -7.30
C ASN A 110 -6.53 18.50 -6.59
N ALA A 111 -6.77 19.56 -7.35
CA ALA A 111 -6.83 20.92 -6.84
C ALA A 111 -8.00 21.16 -5.87
N GLY A 112 -9.05 20.34 -5.94
CA GLY A 112 -10.33 20.58 -5.25
C GLY A 112 -11.13 21.75 -5.88
N PRO A 113 -12.34 22.02 -5.36
CA PRO A 113 -13.25 23.02 -5.91
C PRO A 113 -12.99 24.45 -5.42
N CYS A 114 -12.08 24.66 -4.45
CA CYS A 114 -11.80 25.98 -3.89
C CYS A 114 -10.77 26.78 -4.71
N HIS A 115 -10.66 28.08 -4.42
CA HIS A 115 -9.79 29.03 -5.14
C HIS A 115 -8.76 29.73 -4.24
N SER A 116 -8.46 29.17 -3.07
CA SER A 116 -7.37 29.62 -2.19
C SER A 116 -6.09 28.89 -2.59
N PHE A 117 -5.50 29.34 -3.71
CA PHE A 117 -4.41 28.62 -4.35
C PHE A 117 -3.12 28.64 -3.52
N ALA A 118 -2.59 27.45 -3.24
CA ALA A 118 -1.28 27.23 -2.65
C ALA A 118 -0.46 26.27 -3.52
N LEU A 119 0.83 26.52 -3.64
CA LEU A 119 1.75 25.59 -4.29
C LEU A 119 1.91 24.34 -3.41
N LYS A 120 1.72 23.16 -3.99
CA LYS A 120 1.92 21.85 -3.35
C LYS A 120 2.61 20.91 -4.33
N TRP A 121 3.08 19.77 -3.85
CA TRP A 121 3.72 18.74 -4.65
C TRP A 121 2.81 17.52 -4.79
N PHE A 122 2.83 16.86 -5.94
CA PHE A 122 2.19 15.57 -6.17
C PHE A 122 3.15 14.63 -6.88
N PHE A 123 3.02 13.33 -6.62
CA PHE A 123 3.76 12.30 -7.30
C PHE A 123 3.09 11.92 -8.62
N ASN A 124 3.74 12.23 -9.74
CA ASN A 124 3.32 11.79 -11.06
C ASN A 124 3.93 10.41 -11.35
N LYS A 125 3.08 9.37 -11.45
CA LYS A 125 3.49 7.99 -11.76
C LYS A 125 3.81 7.72 -13.23
N THR A 126 3.59 8.71 -14.12
CA THR A 126 3.90 8.60 -15.56
C THR A 126 5.41 8.54 -15.74
N GLN A 127 5.93 7.54 -16.45
CA GLN A 127 7.37 7.34 -16.58
C GLN A 127 8.06 8.49 -17.35
N PRO A 128 9.22 9.01 -16.88
CA PRO A 128 9.85 8.73 -15.59
C PRO A 128 9.08 9.37 -14.44
N ALA A 129 8.73 8.54 -13.45
CA ALA A 129 7.90 8.92 -12.33
C ALA A 129 8.64 9.89 -11.40
N ARG A 130 7.97 10.96 -10.98
CA ARG A 130 8.61 12.11 -10.33
C ARG A 130 7.63 12.93 -9.49
N CYS A 131 8.13 13.63 -8.48
CA CYS A 131 7.36 14.67 -7.79
C CYS A 131 7.31 15.94 -8.66
N THR A 132 6.11 16.52 -8.78
CA THR A 132 5.81 17.67 -9.65
C THR A 132 4.99 18.69 -8.85
N PRO A 133 5.22 20.01 -8.98
CA PRO A 133 4.41 21.00 -8.30
C PRO A 133 3.04 21.18 -8.98
N PHE A 134 2.01 21.51 -8.21
CA PHE A 134 0.67 21.88 -8.70
C PHE A 134 0.02 22.94 -7.81
N TRP A 135 -1.01 23.60 -8.34
CA TRP A 135 -1.83 24.55 -7.58
C TRP A 135 -2.98 23.82 -6.89
N TYR A 136 -2.90 23.69 -5.56
CA TYR A 136 -4.00 23.21 -4.74
C TYR A 136 -4.93 24.36 -4.36
N GLY A 137 -6.23 24.22 -4.59
CA GLY A 137 -7.24 25.26 -4.36
C GLY A 137 -7.61 25.52 -2.89
N GLY A 138 -7.01 24.82 -1.93
CA GLY A 138 -7.17 25.08 -0.49
C GLY A 138 -8.33 24.34 0.20
N CYS A 139 -9.03 23.44 -0.49
CA CYS A 139 -9.95 22.49 0.13
C CYS A 139 -10.06 21.17 -0.64
N GLU A 140 -10.50 20.12 0.04
CA GLU A 140 -10.64 18.76 -0.52
C GLU A 140 -9.31 18.24 -1.11
N GLY A 141 -9.32 17.71 -2.33
CA GLY A 141 -8.17 17.05 -2.94
C GLY A 141 -8.13 15.55 -2.64
N ASN A 142 -6.94 14.95 -2.71
CA ASN A 142 -6.67 13.57 -2.31
C ASN A 142 -5.31 13.47 -1.61
N ARG A 143 -4.87 12.25 -1.25
CA ARG A 143 -3.61 12.00 -0.54
C ARG A 143 -2.36 12.32 -1.36
N ASN A 144 -2.45 12.45 -2.69
CA ASN A 144 -1.32 12.78 -3.54
C ASN A 144 -1.06 14.30 -3.54
N ARG A 145 -0.79 14.83 -2.34
CA ARG A 145 -0.57 16.24 -2.05
C ARG A 145 0.38 16.39 -0.86
N PHE A 146 1.55 16.94 -1.12
CA PHE A 146 2.63 17.12 -0.16
C PHE A 146 3.02 18.59 -0.04
N GLU A 147 3.49 18.98 1.13
CA GLU A 147 3.95 20.35 1.41
C GLU A 147 5.26 20.69 0.67
N THR A 148 6.18 19.73 0.59
CA THR A 148 7.50 19.92 -0.05
C THR A 148 7.82 18.80 -1.04
N GLN A 149 8.81 19.04 -1.89
CA GLN A 149 9.30 18.05 -2.85
C GLN A 149 9.87 16.85 -2.11
N GLU A 150 10.67 17.09 -1.07
CA GLU A 150 11.36 16.05 -0.29
C GLU A 150 10.36 15.12 0.40
N LEU A 151 9.26 15.67 0.94
CA LEU A 151 8.20 14.86 1.57
C LEU A 151 7.46 13.99 0.53
N CYS A 152 7.23 14.52 -0.67
CA CYS A 152 6.68 13.74 -1.78
C CYS A 152 7.64 12.60 -2.18
N GLU A 153 8.93 12.93 -2.35
CA GLU A 153 9.96 12.00 -2.82
C GLU A 153 10.23 10.89 -1.80
N SER A 154 10.37 11.23 -0.51
CA SER A 154 10.58 10.25 0.56
C SER A 154 9.38 9.33 0.76
N THR A 155 8.17 9.80 0.45
CA THR A 155 6.94 8.99 0.57
C THR A 155 6.75 8.08 -0.65
N CYS A 156 6.93 8.61 -1.87
CA CYS A 156 6.47 7.93 -3.08
C CYS A 156 7.57 7.23 -3.89
N LEU A 157 8.82 7.72 -3.90
CA LEU A 157 9.89 7.08 -4.68
C LEU A 157 10.26 5.68 -4.17
N PRO A 158 10.35 5.40 -2.85
CA PRO A 158 10.59 4.04 -2.36
C PRO A 158 9.49 3.06 -2.77
N LEU A 159 8.23 3.50 -2.75
CA LEU A 159 7.08 2.70 -3.16
C LEU A 159 7.11 2.42 -4.67
N ALA A 160 7.41 3.43 -5.50
CA ALA A 160 7.56 3.26 -6.94
C ALA A 160 8.71 2.29 -7.30
N GLY A 161 9.83 2.35 -6.57
CA GLY A 161 10.92 1.38 -6.70
C GLY A 161 10.49 -0.04 -6.34
N GLN A 162 9.74 -0.24 -5.26
CA GLN A 162 9.20 -1.55 -4.87
C GLN A 162 8.22 -2.12 -5.90
N MET A 163 7.34 -1.29 -6.47
CA MET A 163 6.42 -1.70 -7.53
C MET A 163 7.14 -2.12 -8.82
N LEU A 164 8.24 -1.44 -9.19
CA LEU A 164 9.06 -1.82 -10.34
C LEU A 164 9.81 -3.14 -10.10
N LEU A 165 10.30 -3.39 -8.88
CA LEU A 165 10.96 -4.65 -8.54
C LEU A 165 10.00 -5.86 -8.58
N GLN A 166 8.73 -5.68 -8.20
CA GLN A 166 7.72 -6.75 -8.28
C GLN A 166 7.45 -7.22 -9.72
N GLN A 167 7.57 -6.35 -10.72
CA GLN A 167 7.44 -6.74 -12.13
C GLN A 167 8.61 -7.61 -12.63
N SER A 168 9.78 -7.56 -11.97
CA SER A 168 10.93 -8.42 -12.27
C SER A 168 10.93 -9.78 -11.55
N ALA A 169 10.03 -9.98 -10.58
CA ALA A 169 9.89 -11.24 -9.83
C ALA A 169 8.74 -12.14 -10.33
N GLY A 170 7.99 -11.69 -11.33
CA GLY A 170 6.83 -12.39 -11.89
C GLY A 170 7.11 -13.25 -13.13
N GLU A 171 8.36 -13.35 -13.58
CA GLU A 171 8.72 -13.96 -14.86
C GLU A 171 9.84 -15.02 -14.72
N SER A 172 9.56 -16.10 -13.98
CA SER A 172 10.14 -17.43 -14.20
C SER A 172 9.68 -18.43 -13.14
N LEU A 173 8.82 -19.39 -13.53
CA LEU A 173 8.78 -20.78 -13.05
C LEU A 173 7.65 -21.55 -13.79
N GLN A 174 7.72 -21.59 -15.12
CA GLN A 174 7.16 -22.72 -15.87
C GLN A 174 8.30 -23.69 -16.17
N ALA A 175 8.57 -24.55 -15.20
CA ALA A 175 9.38 -25.74 -15.45
C ALA A 175 8.54 -26.71 -16.31
N ASP A 176 9.12 -27.16 -17.41
CA ASP A 176 8.54 -28.17 -18.29
C ASP A 176 8.39 -29.52 -17.55
N GLU A 177 7.16 -29.97 -17.37
CA GLU A 177 6.83 -31.33 -16.89
C GLU A 177 6.07 -32.11 -17.98
N SER A 178 6.60 -32.12 -19.21
CA SER A 178 5.95 -32.78 -20.35
C SER A 178 6.83 -33.74 -21.17
N SER A 179 7.97 -34.20 -20.64
CA SER A 179 8.77 -35.24 -21.32
C SER A 179 9.46 -36.26 -20.40
N MET A 180 8.68 -37.16 -19.80
CA MET A 180 9.08 -38.56 -19.57
C MET A 180 7.88 -39.46 -19.20
N ARG A 181 7.14 -39.92 -20.22
CA ARG A 181 6.31 -41.13 -20.11
C ARG A 181 7.06 -42.29 -20.77
N VAL A 182 7.40 -43.30 -19.97
CA VAL A 182 7.94 -44.58 -20.45
C VAL A 182 6.79 -45.59 -20.57
N PRO A 183 6.49 -46.12 -21.78
CA PRO A 183 5.66 -47.30 -21.94
C PRO A 183 6.48 -48.56 -22.26
N ILE A 184 5.99 -49.69 -21.76
CA ILE A 184 6.54 -51.06 -21.88
C ILE A 184 5.33 -51.96 -22.20
N PHE A 185 5.31 -52.88 -23.17
CA PHE A 185 6.39 -53.50 -23.95
C PHE A 185 5.99 -53.69 -25.45
N PHE A 186 6.94 -54.20 -26.26
CA PHE A 186 6.81 -54.96 -27.51
C PHE A 186 5.50 -54.93 -28.36
N ALA A 187 5.62 -54.57 -29.65
CA ALA A 187 5.50 -55.53 -30.76
C ALA A 187 5.94 -54.97 -32.13
N SER A 188 6.41 -55.89 -32.97
CA SER A 188 6.99 -55.81 -34.32
C SER A 188 6.31 -54.97 -35.43
N ALA A 189 7.15 -54.54 -36.38
CA ALA A 189 7.00 -54.67 -37.86
C ALA A 189 6.98 -53.38 -38.73
N VAL A 190 8.07 -53.22 -39.51
CA VAL A 190 8.10 -52.97 -40.97
C VAL A 190 7.17 -51.89 -41.57
N SER A 191 7.73 -50.75 -42.04
CA SER A 191 8.09 -50.53 -43.47
C SER A 191 8.41 -49.05 -43.80
N ARG A 192 9.35 -48.83 -44.74
CA ARG A 192 9.41 -47.83 -45.86
C ARG A 192 8.67 -46.46 -45.72
N SER A 193 9.18 -45.32 -46.19
CA SER A 193 10.07 -45.08 -47.34
C SER A 193 10.63 -43.62 -47.37
N GLN A 194 11.75 -43.45 -48.09
CA GLN A 194 12.33 -42.27 -48.81
C GLN A 194 11.64 -40.87 -48.75
N SER A 195 12.32 -39.71 -48.91
CA SER A 195 13.75 -39.39 -49.15
C SER A 195 14.05 -37.87 -49.08
N TRP A 196 15.17 -37.51 -48.44
CA TRP A 196 16.13 -36.41 -48.74
C TRP A 196 15.75 -35.26 -49.70
N ARG A 197 15.97 -33.99 -49.27
CA ARG A 197 17.08 -33.11 -49.74
C ARG A 197 17.07 -31.68 -49.16
N ASN A 198 18.28 -31.11 -49.05
CA ASN A 198 18.65 -29.68 -48.96
C ASN A 198 18.95 -29.06 -47.59
N LEU A 199 20.16 -29.35 -47.09
CA LEU A 199 21.01 -28.34 -46.42
C LEU A 199 21.27 -27.15 -47.36
N LEU A 200 21.22 -25.92 -46.87
CA LEU A 200 22.11 -24.80 -47.29
C LEU A 200 21.88 -23.51 -46.45
N LYS A 201 22.84 -23.22 -45.57
CA LYS A 201 23.35 -21.88 -45.16
C LYS A 201 22.34 -20.76 -44.82
N CYS A 202 22.29 -20.39 -43.55
CA CYS A 202 22.30 -18.97 -43.15
C CYS A 202 23.57 -18.68 -42.34
N LYS A 203 24.26 -17.58 -42.69
CA LYS A 203 25.55 -17.18 -42.13
C LYS A 203 25.30 -16.15 -41.03
N ILE A 204 25.87 -16.35 -39.85
CA ILE A 204 25.95 -15.31 -38.82
C ILE A 204 26.96 -14.26 -39.31
N ILE A 205 26.58 -12.98 -39.27
CA ILE A 205 27.50 -11.85 -39.41
C ILE A 205 27.60 -11.21 -38.03
N PHE A 206 28.82 -11.13 -37.50
CA PHE A 206 29.17 -10.24 -36.39
C PHE A 206 29.88 -9.02 -36.97
N PHE A 207 29.37 -7.84 -36.63
CA PHE A 207 30.11 -6.59 -36.44
C PHE A 207 29.33 -5.74 -35.44
#